data_AF-A0A1M6S0X3-F1
#
_entry.id   AF-A0A1M6S0X3-F1
#
_cell.length_a   1.000
_cell.length_b   1.000
_cell.length_c   1.000
_cell.angle_alpha   90.00
_cell.angle_beta   90.00
_cell.angle_gamma   90.00
#
_symmetry.space_group_name_H-M   'P 1'
#
loop_
_entity.id
_entity.type
_entity.pdbx_description
1 polymer ?
#
loop_
_entity_poly.entity_id
_entity_poly.type
_entity_poly.pdbx_seq_one_letter_code
_entity_poly.pdbx_strand_id
1 'polypeptide(L)'
;MREMMEIVHKSLGGVALKSLTDEQKVKLKNNYNCKLYLFDYGLNTSGDLVIQTTRGNYTNLLYYMGFDHAKNDMIKVKIEVADDVVVIYNMENERVAGLAEKLGLVG
;
A
#
# COMPACT_ATOMS: atom_id res chain seq x y z
N MET A 1 -10.22 -3.98 -21.92
CA MET A 1 -10.40 -5.01 -20.86
C MET A 1 -9.21 -5.97 -20.77
N ARG A 2 -8.80 -6.63 -21.86
CA ARG A 2 -7.68 -7.60 -21.86
C ARG A 2 -6.34 -6.99 -21.40
N GLU A 3 -5.98 -5.83 -21.92
CA GLU A 3 -4.76 -5.10 -21.52
C GLU A 3 -4.75 -4.72 -20.03
N MET A 4 -5.90 -4.29 -19.50
CA MET A 4 -6.05 -3.97 -18.08
C MET A 4 -5.90 -5.20 -17.20
N MET A 5 -6.46 -6.36 -17.61
CA MET A 5 -6.25 -7.61 -16.90
C MET A 5 -4.78 -8.06 -16.93
N GLU A 6 -4.08 -7.85 -18.04
CA GLU A 6 -2.65 -8.14 -18.13
C GLU A 6 -1.79 -7.23 -17.24
N ILE A 7 -2.12 -5.94 -17.15
CA ILE A 7 -1.47 -5.01 -16.22
C ILE A 7 -1.67 -5.48 -14.78
N VAL A 8 -2.91 -5.76 -14.38
CA VAL A 8 -3.21 -6.25 -13.03
C VAL A 8 -2.49 -7.57 -12.74
N HIS A 9 -2.50 -8.51 -13.69
CA HIS A 9 -1.87 -9.81 -13.51
C HIS A 9 -0.34 -9.70 -13.40
N LYS A 10 0.30 -8.82 -14.18
CA LYS A 10 1.74 -8.54 -14.06
C LYS A 10 2.08 -7.83 -12.76
N SER A 11 1.29 -6.86 -12.35
CA SER A 11 1.59 -6.03 -11.17
C SER A 11 1.26 -6.72 -9.85
N LEU A 12 0.37 -7.72 -9.84
CA LEU A 12 0.07 -8.56 -8.67
C LEU A 12 0.73 -9.95 -8.72
N GLY A 13 1.29 -10.33 -9.86
CA GLY A 13 1.91 -11.64 -10.06
C GLY A 13 3.10 -11.85 -9.12
N GLY A 14 3.07 -12.94 -8.36
CA GLY A 14 4.15 -13.32 -7.45
C GLY A 14 4.25 -12.48 -6.16
N VAL A 15 3.26 -11.63 -5.87
CA VAL A 15 3.23 -10.85 -4.62
C VAL A 15 2.89 -11.79 -3.46
N ALA A 16 3.82 -11.94 -2.52
CA ALA A 16 3.57 -12.59 -1.25
C ALA A 16 3.17 -11.54 -0.20
N LEU A 17 1.87 -11.36 -0.01
CA LEU A 17 1.33 -10.43 0.97
C LEU A 17 1.57 -10.94 2.40
N LYS A 18 1.93 -10.03 3.28
CA LYS A 18 2.18 -10.26 4.71
C LYS A 18 1.32 -9.31 5.52
N SER A 19 0.81 -9.78 6.64
CA SER A 19 0.13 -8.93 7.62
C SER A 19 1.13 -8.21 8.52
N LEU A 20 0.71 -7.08 9.08
CA LEU A 20 1.51 -6.33 10.05
C LEU A 20 1.80 -7.16 11.31
N THR A 21 3.06 -7.17 11.74
CA THR A 21 3.44 -7.68 13.07
C THR A 21 3.03 -6.70 14.16
N ASP A 22 2.99 -7.15 15.41
CA ASP A 22 2.62 -6.28 16.53
C ASP A 22 3.63 -5.14 16.73
N GLU A 23 4.91 -5.38 16.49
CA GLU A 23 5.93 -4.34 16.49
C GLU A 23 5.68 -3.27 15.41
N GLN A 24 5.34 -3.69 14.19
CA GLN A 24 5.02 -2.78 13.09
C GLN A 24 3.75 -1.97 13.39
N LYS A 25 2.72 -2.61 13.97
CA LYS A 25 1.51 -1.92 14.41
C LYS A 25 1.85 -0.82 15.42
N VAL A 26 2.75 -1.07 16.37
CA VAL A 26 3.19 -0.06 17.36
C VAL A 26 3.96 1.07 16.67
N LYS A 27 4.91 0.77 15.78
CA LYS A 27 5.68 1.79 15.03
C LYS A 27 4.77 2.71 14.21
N LEU A 28 3.71 2.15 13.61
CA LEU A 28 2.74 2.92 12.81
C LEU A 28 1.72 3.68 13.67
N LYS A 29 1.46 3.25 14.91
CA LYS A 29 0.47 3.81 15.84
C LYS A 29 0.87 5.15 16.47
N ASN A 30 2.16 5.49 16.53
CA ASN A 30 2.65 6.70 17.20
C ASN A 30 2.37 8.03 16.46
N ASN A 31 1.58 8.01 15.36
CA ASN A 31 0.97 9.21 14.79
C ASN A 31 -0.45 9.37 15.36
N TYR A 32 -0.68 10.48 16.06
CA TYR A 32 -1.72 10.75 17.07
C TYR A 32 -3.21 10.46 16.75
N ASN A 33 -3.57 9.89 15.60
CA ASN A 33 -4.98 9.66 15.19
C ASN A 33 -5.32 8.28 14.64
N CYS A 34 -4.41 7.31 14.60
CA CYS A 34 -4.67 6.10 13.80
C CYS A 34 -5.06 4.87 14.61
N LYS A 35 -6.38 4.74 14.81
CA LYS A 35 -7.00 3.46 15.15
C LYS A 35 -7.04 2.61 13.88
N LEU A 36 -6.28 1.51 13.91
CA LEU A 36 -6.43 0.33 13.05
C LEU A 36 -5.94 0.49 11.60
N TYR A 37 -4.63 0.37 11.40
CA TYR A 37 -4.13 -0.07 10.09
C TYR A 37 -4.23 -1.59 10.05
N LEU A 38 -5.27 -2.08 9.37
CA LEU A 38 -5.33 -3.48 8.95
C LEU A 38 -5.16 -3.47 7.43
N PHE A 39 -3.92 -3.71 7.02
CA PHE A 39 -3.59 -3.93 5.63
C PHE A 39 -2.53 -5.02 5.54
N ASP A 40 -2.60 -5.78 4.46
CA ASP A 40 -1.55 -6.69 4.05
C ASP A 40 -0.69 -6.00 3.00
N TYR A 41 0.59 -6.34 2.98
CA TYR A 41 1.57 -5.65 2.14
C TYR A 41 2.62 -6.60 1.58
N GLY A 42 3.24 -6.18 0.49
CA GLY A 42 4.35 -6.91 -0.12
C GLY A 42 5.02 -6.08 -1.22
N LEU A 43 6.03 -6.67 -1.85
CA LEU A 43 6.63 -6.12 -3.06
C LEU A 43 6.19 -6.96 -4.25
N ASN A 44 5.89 -6.31 -5.37
CA ASN A 44 5.76 -7.02 -6.63
C ASN A 44 7.13 -7.27 -7.28
N THR A 45 7.12 -7.96 -8.42
CA THR A 45 8.34 -8.29 -9.17
C THR A 45 9.09 -7.07 -9.71
N SER A 46 8.44 -5.91 -9.81
CA SER A 46 9.05 -4.63 -10.17
C SER A 46 9.63 -3.87 -8.97
N GLY A 47 9.51 -4.42 -7.76
CA GLY A 47 9.96 -3.77 -6.53
C GLY A 47 8.99 -2.69 -6.03
N ASP A 48 7.78 -2.60 -6.57
CA ASP A 48 6.76 -1.64 -6.12
C ASP A 48 6.02 -2.15 -4.89
N LEU A 49 5.62 -1.22 -4.02
CA LEU A 49 4.87 -1.52 -2.80
C LEU A 49 3.42 -1.83 -3.14
N VAL A 50 2.99 -3.05 -2.85
CA VAL A 50 1.61 -3.50 -2.97
C VAL A 50 0.98 -3.49 -1.58
N ILE A 51 -0.20 -2.86 -1.46
CA ILE A 51 -1.01 -2.84 -0.25
C ILE A 51 -2.41 -3.33 -0.58
N GLN A 52 -2.89 -4.32 0.17
CA GLN A 52 -4.28 -4.77 0.18
C GLN A 52 -4.94 -4.35 1.49
N THR A 53 -6.10 -3.70 1.40
CA THR A 53 -6.82 -3.20 2.58
C THR A 53 -8.31 -2.97 2.27
N THR A 54 -9.07 -2.45 3.22
CA THR A 54 -10.46 -2.02 2.98
C THR A 54 -10.54 -0.55 2.60
N ARG A 55 -11.65 -0.09 2.01
CA ARG A 55 -11.82 1.32 1.63
C ARG A 55 -11.66 2.27 2.82
N GLY A 56 -12.21 1.91 3.98
CA GLY A 56 -12.07 2.72 5.20
C GLY A 56 -10.61 2.84 5.67
N ASN A 57 -9.87 1.73 5.65
CA ASN A 57 -8.46 1.72 6.05
C ASN A 57 -7.55 2.40 5.02
N TYR A 58 -7.89 2.33 3.73
CA TYR A 58 -7.17 3.03 2.68
C TYR A 58 -7.20 4.56 2.88
N THR A 59 -8.36 5.12 3.23
CA THR A 59 -8.47 6.56 3.54
C THR A 59 -7.57 6.93 4.73
N ASN A 60 -7.57 6.12 5.79
CA ASN A 60 -6.68 6.33 6.94
C ASN A 60 -5.19 6.24 6.56
N LEU A 61 -4.85 5.31 5.67
CA LEU A 61 -3.49 5.16 5.15
C LEU A 61 -3.06 6.40 4.34
N LEU A 62 -3.93 6.95 3.49
CA LEU A 62 -3.62 8.18 2.75
C LEU A 62 -3.34 9.36 3.68
N TYR A 63 -4.17 9.52 4.74
CA TYR A 63 -3.94 10.55 5.75
C TYR A 63 -2.60 10.35 6.48
N TYR A 64 -2.26 9.12 6.84
CA TYR A 64 -0.97 8.80 7.46
C TYR A 64 0.22 9.14 6.57
N MET A 65 0.10 8.81 5.28
CA MET A 65 1.10 9.13 4.28
C MET A 65 1.13 10.62 3.94
N GLY A 66 0.20 11.41 4.48
CA GLY A 66 0.01 12.84 4.19
C GLY A 66 -0.20 13.12 2.72
N PHE A 67 -0.77 12.16 1.99
CA PHE A 67 -1.06 12.31 0.57
C PHE A 67 -2.33 13.14 0.40
N ASP A 68 -2.20 14.22 -0.37
CA ASP A 68 -3.35 15.02 -0.77
C ASP A 68 -4.06 14.31 -1.93
N HIS A 69 -5.37 14.15 -1.85
CA HIS A 69 -6.18 13.41 -2.82
C HIS A 69 -6.05 13.97 -4.26
N ALA A 70 -5.53 15.19 -4.41
CA ALA A 70 -5.37 15.87 -5.70
C ALA A 70 -4.15 15.42 -6.51
N LYS A 71 -3.14 14.77 -5.93
CA LYS A 71 -1.93 14.33 -6.64
C LYS A 71 -1.74 12.82 -6.50
N ASN A 72 -1.93 12.07 -7.59
CA ASN A 72 -1.84 10.61 -7.62
C ASN A 72 -0.51 10.09 -8.18
N ASP A 73 0.52 10.92 -8.26
CA ASP A 73 1.80 10.58 -8.92
C ASP A 73 2.53 9.39 -8.25
N MET A 74 2.14 9.05 -7.02
CA MET A 74 2.66 7.90 -6.27
C MET A 74 1.90 6.59 -6.54
N ILE A 75 0.72 6.61 -7.15
CA ILE A 75 -0.10 5.41 -7.38
C ILE A 75 0.10 4.95 -8.83
N LYS A 76 0.69 3.76 -9.01
CA LYS A 76 0.80 3.12 -10.32
C LYS A 76 -0.52 2.45 -10.73
N VAL A 77 -1.13 1.74 -9.79
CA VAL A 77 -2.40 1.03 -10.01
C VAL A 77 -3.23 1.08 -8.73
N LYS A 78 -4.52 1.34 -8.87
CA LYS A 78 -5.51 1.18 -7.80
C LYS A 78 -6.67 0.36 -8.31
N ILE A 79 -7.02 -0.69 -7.58
CA ILE A 79 -8.14 -1.57 -7.87
C ILE A 79 -9.08 -1.50 -6.67
N GLU A 80 -10.35 -1.20 -6.92
CA GLU A 80 -11.40 -1.22 -5.91
C GLU A 80 -12.50 -2.18 -6.34
N VAL A 81 -12.82 -3.17 -5.49
CA VAL A 81 -13.91 -4.11 -5.70
C VAL A 81 -14.69 -4.22 -4.40
N ALA A 82 -15.95 -3.79 -4.41
CA ALA A 82 -16.78 -3.69 -3.21
C ALA A 82 -16.11 -2.85 -2.11
N ASP A 83 -15.69 -3.47 -1.00
CA ASP A 83 -14.95 -2.82 0.10
C ASP A 83 -13.44 -3.07 0.04
N ASP A 84 -12.98 -3.99 -0.82
CA ASP A 84 -11.57 -4.31 -0.97
C ASP A 84 -10.85 -3.30 -1.87
N VAL A 85 -9.67 -2.87 -1.44
CA VAL A 85 -8.80 -1.94 -2.14
C VAL A 85 -7.40 -2.55 -2.24
N VAL A 86 -6.89 -2.67 -3.47
CA VAL A 86 -5.50 -3.02 -3.73
C VAL A 86 -4.83 -1.85 -4.41
N VAL A 87 -3.73 -1.37 -3.85
CA VAL A 87 -2.97 -0.23 -4.37
C VAL A 87 -1.52 -0.62 -4.57
N ILE A 88 -0.98 -0.23 -5.72
CA ILE A 88 0.42 -0.41 -6.08
C ILE A 88 1.04 0.97 -6.15
N TYR A 89 1.96 1.23 -5.23
CA TYR A 89 2.64 2.51 -5.11
C TYR A 89 4.02 2.47 -5.78
N ASN A 90 4.38 3.58 -6.42
CA ASN A 90 5.73 3.79 -6.96
C ASN A 90 6.73 4.00 -5.81
N MET A 91 7.71 3.10 -5.68
CA MET A 91 8.77 3.19 -4.67
C MET A 91 9.74 4.36 -4.87
N GLU A 92 9.73 5.04 -6.02
CA GLU A 92 10.51 6.28 -6.24
C GLU A 92 10.01 7.45 -5.37
N ASN A 93 8.79 7.37 -4.82
CA ASN A 93 8.28 8.37 -3.92
C ASN A 93 8.85 8.18 -2.50
N GLU A 94 9.50 9.21 -1.97
CA GLU A 94 10.17 9.16 -0.65
C GLU A 94 9.26 8.69 0.49
N ARG A 95 7.98 9.07 0.48
CA ARG A 95 7.04 8.64 1.52
C ARG A 95 6.67 7.17 1.38
N VAL A 96 6.51 6.69 0.15
CA VAL A 96 6.26 5.27 -0.14
C VAL A 96 7.46 4.44 0.31
N ALA A 97 8.67 4.87 -0.04
CA ALA A 97 9.91 4.22 0.39
C ALA A 97 10.04 4.18 1.92
N GLY A 98 9.77 5.31 2.60
CA GLY A 98 9.79 5.37 4.07
C GLY A 98 8.72 4.50 4.75
N LEU A 99 7.57 4.26 4.09
CA LEU A 99 6.60 3.27 4.57
C LEU A 99 7.15 1.85 4.39
N ALA A 100 7.70 1.52 3.22
CA ALA A 100 8.26 0.20 2.95
C ALA A 100 9.42 -0.17 3.90
N GLU A 101 10.25 0.79 4.28
CA GLU A 101 11.31 0.63 5.30
C GLU A 101 10.71 0.30 6.67
N LYS A 102 9.67 1.04 7.11
CA LYS A 102 8.94 0.74 8.37
C LYS A 102 8.27 -0.63 8.37
N LEU A 103 7.91 -1.12 7.18
CA LEU A 103 7.35 -2.45 6.94
C LEU A 103 8.43 -3.54 6.81
N GLY A 104 9.72 -3.18 6.88
CA GLY A 104 10.83 -4.13 6.77
C GLY A 104 10.95 -4.79 5.40
N LEU A 105 10.48 -4.12 4.34
CA LEU A 105 10.55 -4.62 2.96
C LEU A 105 11.84 -4.22 2.25
N VAL A 106 12.44 -3.10 2.66
CA VAL A 106 13.68 -2.52 2.11
C VAL A 106 14.52 -1.96 3.27
N GLY A 107 15.83 -1.83 3.06
CA GLY A 107 16.79 -1.34 4.06
C GLY A 107 17.73 -0.29 3.47
#